data_AF-W7MXB8-F1
#
_entry.id   AF-W7MXB8-F1
#
_cell.length_a   1.000
_cell.length_b   1.000
_cell.length_c   1.000
_cell.angle_alpha   90.00
_cell.angle_beta   90.00
_cell.angle_gamma   90.00
#
_symmetry.space_group_name_H-M   'P 1'
#
loop_
_entity.id
_entity.type
_entity.pdbx_description
1 polymer ?
#
loop_
_entity_poly.entity_id
_entity_poly.type
_entity_poly.pdbx_seq_one_letter_code
_entity_poly.pdbx_strand_id
1 'polypeptide(L)'
;MANIHLTPEKPKYEGGSWYVEGQLNEHICATALFYYDSDNITESRLSFRNHVYIYNLRDRFSYSQGYHHGIEAIFAIKTKGDKMQDLGSVITQEGRALFFPNIYQHRVEPFEPADKTRPGYRKIVALFLVDPVIQIISTGNVPLQQKHWWKDGLRDSEPLNCLPSETRDAITREVGYPYGIDEARLVREDLISERKVVNSDDLRQWAQMPNLRDRVQGPLTPYSEWK
;
A
#
# COMPACT_ATOMS: atom_id res chain seq x y z
N MET A 1 11.14 3.53 1.17
CA MET A 1 11.70 3.29 2.52
C MET A 1 10.84 4.04 3.51
N ALA A 2 10.40 3.38 4.58
CA ALA A 2 9.58 3.99 5.61
C ALA A 2 10.38 3.98 6.92
N ASN A 3 10.80 5.16 7.37
CA ASN A 3 11.64 5.30 8.56
C ASN A 3 10.86 6.11 9.60
N ILE A 4 10.94 5.67 10.86
CA ILE A 4 10.41 6.41 11.99
C ILE A 4 11.60 6.88 12.81
N HIS A 5 11.67 8.18 13.05
CA HIS A 5 12.68 8.82 13.90
C HIS A 5 11.97 9.47 15.09
N LEU A 6 12.49 9.19 16.28
CA LEU A 6 12.04 9.73 17.55
C LEU A 6 13.17 10.60 18.09
N THR A 7 12.82 11.81 18.53
CA THR A 7 13.76 12.73 19.16
C THR A 7 13.33 13.00 20.59
N PRO A 8 14.20 13.51 21.46
CA PRO A 8 13.81 13.90 22.81
C PRO A 8 12.63 14.89 22.85
N GLU A 9 12.49 15.76 21.84
CA GLU A 9 11.39 16.72 21.70
C GLU A 9 10.09 16.06 21.23
N LYS A 10 10.20 14.95 20.48
CA LYS A 10 9.06 14.15 20.02
C LYS A 10 9.30 12.66 20.35
N PRO A 11 9.23 12.29 21.64
CA PRO A 11 9.74 11.01 22.14
C PRO A 11 8.71 9.88 22.02
N LYS A 12 7.68 10.01 21.17
CA LYS A 12 6.64 8.99 21.05
C LYS A 12 6.07 8.91 19.65
N TYR A 13 5.97 7.69 19.15
CA TYR A 13 5.18 7.36 17.98
C TYR A 13 3.84 6.80 18.46
N GLU A 14 2.73 7.44 18.09
CA GLU A 14 1.38 7.06 18.53
C GLU A 14 0.80 5.83 17.78
N GLY A 15 1.59 5.20 16.92
CA GLY A 15 1.13 4.11 16.07
C GLY A 15 0.63 4.59 14.71
N GLY A 16 0.38 3.62 13.83
CA GLY A 16 -0.24 3.84 12.52
C GLY A 16 -1.74 3.57 12.54
N SER A 17 -2.44 4.07 11.53
CA SER A 17 -3.80 3.64 11.23
C SER A 17 -3.82 2.18 10.75
N TRP A 18 -4.99 1.54 10.79
CA TRP A 18 -5.18 0.26 10.12
C TRP A 18 -5.28 0.46 8.61
N TYR A 19 -4.54 -0.32 7.83
CA TYR A 19 -4.59 -0.27 6.37
C TYR A 19 -4.28 -1.62 5.71
N VAL A 20 -4.67 -1.75 4.44
CA VAL A 20 -4.23 -2.80 3.51
C VAL A 20 -3.38 -2.15 2.42
N GLU A 21 -2.31 -2.83 2.01
CA GLU A 21 -1.51 -2.45 0.84
C GLU A 21 -2.11 -3.11 -0.41
N GLY A 22 -2.02 -2.50 -1.60
CA GLY A 22 -2.56 -3.10 -2.81
C GLY A 22 -4.00 -2.70 -3.10
N GLN A 23 -4.19 -1.41 -3.36
CA GLN A 23 -5.44 -0.94 -3.98
C GLN A 23 -5.66 -1.61 -5.35
N LEU A 24 -6.90 -1.55 -5.86
CA LEU A 24 -7.29 -2.22 -7.12
C LEU A 24 -6.42 -1.82 -8.32
N ASN A 25 -5.88 -0.60 -8.34
CA ASN A 25 -4.95 -0.09 -9.35
C ASN A 25 -3.49 -0.53 -9.14
N GLU A 26 -3.12 -0.95 -7.93
CA GLU A 26 -1.75 -1.33 -7.58
C GLU A 26 -1.50 -2.83 -7.76
N HIS A 27 -2.56 -3.63 -7.67
CA HIS A 27 -2.53 -5.08 -7.86
C HIS A 27 -1.53 -5.83 -6.95
N ILE A 28 -1.21 -5.26 -5.79
CA ILE A 28 -0.26 -5.87 -4.84
C ILE A 28 -0.97 -6.95 -4.03
N CYS A 29 -0.54 -8.21 -4.17
CA CYS A 29 -1.14 -9.34 -3.48
C CYS A 29 -0.41 -9.73 -2.17
N ALA A 30 0.85 -9.32 -1.99
CA ALA A 30 1.58 -9.57 -0.75
C ALA A 30 2.62 -8.48 -0.46
N THR A 31 2.94 -8.33 0.83
CA THR A 31 3.93 -7.40 1.34
C THR A 31 5.05 -8.15 2.07
N ALA A 32 6.28 -7.72 1.81
CA ALA A 32 7.47 -8.15 2.53
C ALA A 32 8.13 -6.95 3.21
N LEU A 33 8.30 -7.01 4.53
CA LEU A 33 8.94 -5.97 5.33
C LEU A 33 10.24 -6.50 5.91
N PHE A 34 11.32 -5.74 5.76
CA PHE A 34 12.61 -6.04 6.37
C PHE A 34 13.07 -4.89 7.28
N TYR A 35 13.27 -5.21 8.56
CA TYR A 35 13.70 -4.29 9.61
C TYR A 35 15.22 -4.32 9.67
N TYR A 36 15.88 -3.47 8.89
CA TYR A 36 17.32 -3.59 8.66
C TYR A 36 18.18 -2.86 9.69
N ASP A 37 17.62 -1.87 10.39
CA ASP A 37 18.37 -1.01 11.32
C ASP A 37 17.40 -0.36 12.31
N SER A 38 17.59 -0.58 13.61
CA SER A 38 16.77 -0.01 14.68
C SER A 38 17.59 0.19 15.96
N ASP A 39 17.62 1.41 16.47
CA ASP A 39 18.33 1.75 17.71
C ASP A 39 17.45 2.57 18.65
N ASN A 40 17.67 2.37 19.94
CA ASN A 40 17.06 3.13 21.03
C ASN A 40 15.52 3.22 20.95
N ILE A 41 14.83 2.11 20.74
CA ILE A 41 13.36 2.04 20.79
C ILE A 41 12.91 0.94 21.75
N THR A 42 11.74 1.13 22.36
CA THR A 42 11.02 0.06 23.04
C THR A 42 10.55 -0.99 22.02
N GLU A 43 10.01 -2.11 22.52
CA GLU A 43 9.45 -3.16 21.66
C GLU A 43 8.44 -2.58 20.66
N SER A 44 8.75 -2.70 19.36
CA SER A 44 7.86 -2.29 18.27
C SER A 44 7.12 -3.52 17.74
N ARG A 45 5.81 -3.42 17.54
CA ARG A 45 4.97 -4.51 17.05
C ARG A 45 4.19 -4.13 15.80
N LEU A 46 3.92 -5.13 14.98
CA LEU A 46 3.01 -5.03 13.84
C LEU A 46 1.80 -5.91 14.09
N SER A 47 0.62 -5.28 14.13
CA SER A 47 -0.63 -5.95 14.45
C SER A 47 -1.42 -6.21 13.20
N PHE A 48 -2.13 -7.34 13.20
CA PHE A 48 -2.89 -7.83 12.06
C PHE A 48 -4.34 -8.08 12.46
N ARG A 49 -5.25 -7.78 11.53
CA ARG A 49 -6.66 -8.15 11.63
C ARG A 49 -7.20 -8.47 10.25
N ASN A 50 -8.31 -9.20 10.21
CA ASN A 50 -8.98 -9.58 8.97
C ASN A 50 -10.47 -9.26 9.04
N HIS A 51 -11.05 -8.86 7.91
CA HIS A 51 -12.49 -8.66 7.82
C HIS A 51 -13.16 -9.96 7.38
N VAL A 52 -14.06 -10.50 8.22
CA VAL A 52 -14.71 -11.78 7.95
C VAL A 52 -16.11 -11.58 7.35
N TYR A 53 -16.32 -12.09 6.15
CA TYR A 53 -17.63 -12.04 5.50
C TYR A 53 -18.57 -13.12 6.06
N ILE A 54 -19.41 -12.74 7.02
CA ILE A 54 -20.24 -13.69 7.80
C ILE A 54 -21.30 -14.44 6.99
N TYR A 55 -21.79 -13.90 5.86
CA TYR A 55 -22.77 -14.60 5.04
C TYR A 55 -22.18 -15.91 4.48
N ASN A 56 -20.90 -15.87 4.05
CA ASN A 56 -20.17 -17.09 3.68
C ASN A 56 -20.04 -18.09 4.83
N LEU A 57 -20.02 -17.64 6.09
CA LEU A 57 -19.94 -18.55 7.24
C LEU A 57 -21.28 -19.22 7.53
N ARG A 58 -22.41 -18.52 7.41
CA ARG A 58 -23.75 -19.12 7.57
C ARG A 58 -24.04 -20.14 6.47
N ASP A 59 -23.64 -19.85 5.24
CA ASP A 59 -23.88 -20.75 4.10
C ASP A 59 -22.95 -21.98 4.15
N ARG A 60 -21.75 -21.86 4.73
CA ARG A 60 -20.79 -22.96 4.86
C ARG A 60 -20.92 -23.79 6.14
N PHE A 61 -21.40 -23.20 7.23
CA PHE A 61 -21.59 -23.87 8.50
C PHE A 61 -23.08 -23.94 8.83
N SER A 62 -23.68 -25.13 8.72
CA SER A 62 -25.05 -25.36 9.18
C SER A 62 -25.07 -25.42 10.70
N TYR A 63 -25.54 -24.36 11.36
CA TYR A 63 -25.79 -24.33 12.80
C TYR A 63 -27.16 -23.72 13.09
N SER A 64 -27.77 -24.11 14.22
CA SER A 64 -29.10 -23.66 14.62
C SER A 64 -29.16 -22.13 14.79
N GLN A 65 -30.29 -21.54 14.41
CA GLN A 65 -30.52 -20.09 14.55
C GLN A 65 -30.26 -19.65 15.99
N GLY A 66 -29.38 -18.65 16.18
CA GLY A 66 -29.00 -18.12 17.50
C GLY A 66 -27.81 -18.81 18.18
N TYR A 67 -27.33 -19.96 17.69
CA TYR A 67 -26.15 -20.66 18.24
C TYR A 67 -24.84 -20.15 17.64
N HIS A 68 -24.48 -18.92 17.97
CA HIS A 68 -23.30 -18.24 17.44
C HIS A 68 -22.00 -18.54 18.19
N HIS A 69 -22.09 -19.03 19.43
CA HIS A 69 -20.95 -19.18 20.34
C HIS A 69 -19.80 -20.02 19.76
N GLY A 70 -20.10 -21.10 19.02
CA GLY A 70 -19.06 -21.94 18.42
C GLY A 70 -18.23 -21.19 17.39
N ILE A 71 -18.89 -20.40 16.53
CA ILE A 71 -18.23 -19.59 15.51
C ILE A 71 -17.43 -18.46 16.16
N GLU A 72 -17.99 -17.79 17.16
CA GLU A 72 -17.30 -16.71 17.87
C GLU A 72 -16.03 -17.22 18.55
N ALA A 73 -16.09 -18.38 19.20
CA ALA A 73 -14.95 -18.99 19.87
C ALA A 73 -13.89 -19.49 18.88
N ILE A 74 -14.28 -20.20 17.81
CA ILE A 74 -13.34 -20.79 16.84
C ILE A 74 -12.63 -19.71 16.02
N PHE A 75 -13.39 -18.72 15.55
CA PHE A 75 -12.86 -17.70 14.65
C PHE A 75 -12.47 -16.41 15.37
N ALA A 76 -12.67 -16.31 16.69
CA ALA A 76 -12.42 -15.10 17.47
C ALA A 76 -13.11 -13.85 16.87
N ILE A 77 -14.35 -14.02 16.41
CA ILE A 77 -15.17 -12.95 15.82
C ILE A 77 -16.42 -12.69 16.65
N LYS A 78 -16.97 -11.48 16.59
CA LYS A 78 -18.29 -11.19 17.16
C LYS A 78 -19.35 -11.35 16.08
N THR A 79 -20.41 -12.12 16.36
CA THR A 79 -21.52 -12.28 15.40
C THR A 79 -22.48 -11.09 15.38
N LYS A 80 -22.52 -10.31 16.47
CA LYS A 80 -23.21 -9.02 16.55
C LYS A 80 -22.17 -7.90 16.65
N GLY A 81 -22.23 -6.92 15.76
CA GLY A 81 -21.29 -5.80 15.71
C GLY A 81 -20.21 -5.95 14.65
N ASP A 82 -19.02 -5.43 14.93
CA ASP A 82 -17.90 -5.40 13.99
C ASP A 82 -17.37 -6.82 13.70
N LYS A 83 -17.21 -7.14 12.42
CA LYS A 83 -16.85 -8.49 11.93
C LYS A 83 -15.34 -8.64 11.73
N MET A 84 -14.58 -7.91 12.54
CA MET A 84 -13.13 -7.94 12.51
C MET A 84 -12.63 -9.10 13.37
N GLN A 85 -11.82 -9.94 12.76
CA GLN A 85 -11.04 -10.96 13.43
C GLN A 85 -9.67 -10.36 13.75
N ASP A 86 -9.39 -10.18 15.04
CA ASP A 86 -8.04 -9.81 15.48
C ASP A 86 -7.12 -11.03 15.37
N LEU A 87 -6.07 -10.92 14.56
CA LEU A 87 -5.09 -12.00 14.33
C LEU A 87 -3.89 -11.93 15.29
N GLY A 88 -3.83 -10.87 16.10
CA GLY A 88 -2.73 -10.61 17.03
C GLY A 88 -1.62 -9.78 16.41
N SER A 89 -0.43 -9.86 17.00
CA SER A 89 0.70 -8.99 16.64
C SER A 89 2.04 -9.69 16.73
N VAL A 90 2.99 -9.23 15.92
CA VAL A 90 4.35 -9.77 15.81
C VAL A 90 5.36 -8.71 16.21
N ILE A 91 6.35 -9.09 17.01
CA ILE A 91 7.47 -8.22 17.39
C ILE A 91 8.34 -7.93 16.17
N THR A 92 8.75 -6.67 16.00
CA THR A 92 9.45 -6.16 14.83
C THR A 92 10.85 -5.61 15.15
N GLN A 93 11.71 -6.50 15.63
CA GLN A 93 13.11 -6.21 15.94
C GLN A 93 13.98 -6.13 14.69
N GLU A 94 15.16 -5.52 14.82
CA GLU A 94 16.19 -5.50 13.78
C GLU A 94 16.56 -6.92 13.31
N GLY A 95 16.87 -7.05 12.02
CA GLY A 95 17.18 -8.30 11.34
C GLY A 95 15.95 -9.16 11.01
N ARG A 96 14.74 -8.74 11.40
CA ARG A 96 13.51 -9.50 11.10
C ARG A 96 12.97 -9.19 9.71
N ALA A 97 12.61 -10.25 8.99
CA ALA A 97 11.79 -10.18 7.79
C ALA A 97 10.37 -10.71 8.08
N LEU A 98 9.35 -10.02 7.58
CA LEU A 98 7.95 -10.42 7.65
C LEU A 98 7.37 -10.49 6.25
N PHE A 99 6.62 -11.54 5.97
CA PHE A 99 5.94 -11.76 4.71
C PHE A 99 4.48 -12.08 5.01
N PHE A 100 3.56 -11.33 4.42
CA PHE A 100 2.14 -11.56 4.63
C PHE A 100 1.34 -11.19 3.39
N PRO A 101 0.24 -11.91 3.11
CA PRO A 101 -0.66 -11.57 2.02
C PRO A 101 -1.43 -10.29 2.36
N ASN A 102 -1.73 -9.50 1.33
CA ASN A 102 -2.48 -8.25 1.44
C ASN A 102 -4.00 -8.48 1.56
N ILE A 103 -4.39 -9.57 2.21
CA ILE A 103 -5.75 -9.79 2.70
C ILE A 103 -5.91 -9.30 4.15
N TYR A 104 -4.79 -9.12 4.86
CA TYR A 104 -4.78 -8.68 6.24
C TYR A 104 -4.61 -7.17 6.32
N GLN A 105 -5.48 -6.53 7.10
CA GLN A 105 -5.20 -5.19 7.59
C GLN A 105 -4.06 -5.26 8.59
N HIS A 106 -3.14 -4.31 8.51
CA HIS A 106 -2.07 -4.17 9.47
C HIS A 106 -1.94 -2.75 9.99
N ARG A 107 -1.36 -2.62 11.19
CA ARG A 107 -0.95 -1.33 11.75
C ARG A 107 0.34 -1.50 12.53
N VAL A 108 1.15 -0.45 12.56
CA VAL A 108 2.29 -0.34 13.48
C VAL A 108 1.78 0.09 14.84
N GLU A 109 2.14 -0.62 15.90
CA GLU A 109 1.75 -0.24 17.27
C GLU A 109 2.59 0.95 17.77
N PRO A 110 2.10 1.69 18.80
CA PRO A 110 2.86 2.77 19.41
C PRO A 110 4.17 2.28 20.02
N PHE A 111 5.22 3.11 19.98
CA PHE A 111 6.48 2.85 20.67
C PHE A 111 7.20 4.18 20.98
N GLU A 112 8.14 4.13 21.92
CA GLU A 112 8.93 5.29 22.37
C GLU A 112 10.43 4.93 22.46
N PRO A 113 11.34 5.90 22.65
CA PRO A 113 12.74 5.58 22.91
C PRO A 113 12.92 4.84 24.23
N ALA A 114 13.83 3.87 24.25
CA ALA A 114 14.21 3.16 25.48
C ALA A 114 14.93 4.10 26.47
N ASP A 115 15.84 4.93 25.95
CA ASP A 115 16.45 6.06 26.64
C ASP A 115 15.90 7.36 26.06
N LYS A 116 15.12 8.10 26.87
CA LYS A 116 14.45 9.35 26.47
C LYS A 116 15.41 10.53 26.29
N THR A 117 16.67 10.41 26.71
CA THR A 117 17.68 11.46 26.53
C THR A 117 18.35 11.40 25.16
N ARG A 118 18.22 10.27 24.46
CA ARG A 118 18.84 10.02 23.16
C ARG A 118 17.78 9.85 22.07
N PRO A 119 18.03 10.27 20.82
CA PRO A 119 17.16 9.93 19.70
C PRO A 119 17.06 8.41 19.50
N GLY A 120 15.95 7.95 18.93
CA GLY A 120 15.73 6.55 18.55
C GLY A 120 15.16 6.45 17.15
N TYR A 121 15.31 5.30 16.50
CA TYR A 121 14.79 5.11 15.15
C TYR A 121 14.48 3.66 14.83
N ARG A 122 13.63 3.50 13.82
CA ARG A 122 13.28 2.24 13.19
C ARG A 122 13.26 2.43 11.68
N LYS A 123 14.09 1.69 10.95
CA LYS A 123 14.18 1.77 9.50
C LYS A 123 13.77 0.46 8.86
N ILE A 124 12.95 0.56 7.81
CA ILE A 124 12.47 -0.60 7.07
C ILE A 124 12.60 -0.44 5.56
N VAL A 125 12.79 -1.58 4.91
CA VAL A 125 12.58 -1.75 3.47
C VAL A 125 11.26 -2.52 3.30
N ALA A 126 10.39 -2.01 2.45
CA ALA A 126 9.16 -2.67 2.05
C ALA A 126 9.29 -3.10 0.58
N LEU A 127 8.97 -4.35 0.31
CA LEU A 127 8.87 -4.94 -1.01
C LEU A 127 7.43 -5.41 -1.22
N PHE A 128 6.94 -5.27 -2.44
CA PHE A 128 5.57 -5.55 -2.80
C PHE A 128 5.55 -6.57 -3.93
N LEU A 129 4.76 -7.63 -3.75
CA LEU A 129 4.49 -8.60 -4.80
C LEU A 129 3.23 -8.19 -5.54
N VAL A 130 3.38 -7.78 -6.80
CA VAL A 130 2.25 -7.59 -7.72
C VAL A 130 1.73 -8.95 -8.15
N ASP A 131 0.41 -9.08 -8.31
CA ASP A 131 -0.25 -10.30 -8.78
C ASP A 131 0.43 -10.82 -10.07
N PRO A 132 1.04 -12.02 -10.04
CA PRO A 132 1.75 -12.57 -11.19
C PRO A 132 0.86 -12.81 -12.42
N VAL A 133 -0.45 -12.91 -12.23
CA VAL A 133 -1.42 -13.07 -13.32
C VAL A 133 -1.57 -11.78 -14.13
N ILE A 134 -1.22 -10.64 -13.54
CA ILE A 134 -1.34 -9.33 -14.16
C ILE A 134 -0.03 -8.96 -14.84
N GLN A 135 -0.10 -8.82 -16.16
CA GLN A 135 1.05 -8.37 -16.94
C GLN A 135 1.24 -6.86 -16.77
N ILE A 136 2.32 -6.48 -16.11
CA ILE A 136 2.76 -5.09 -16.00
C ILE A 136 3.96 -4.85 -16.92
N ILE A 137 4.07 -3.61 -17.41
CA ILE A 137 5.23 -3.19 -18.20
C ILE A 137 6.46 -3.22 -17.28
N SER A 138 7.48 -3.99 -17.68
CA SER A 138 8.76 -4.01 -16.99
C SER A 138 9.35 -2.61 -16.91
N THR A 139 9.94 -2.24 -15.78
CA THR A 139 10.67 -0.97 -15.63
C THR A 139 11.83 -0.82 -16.62
N GLY A 140 12.35 -1.93 -17.17
CA GLY A 140 13.32 -1.89 -18.28
C GLY A 140 12.76 -1.36 -19.60
N ASN A 141 11.43 -1.36 -19.76
CA ASN A 141 10.72 -0.84 -20.93
C ASN A 141 10.04 0.51 -20.65
N VAL A 142 10.17 1.03 -19.43
CA VAL A 142 9.63 2.33 -19.04
C VAL A 142 10.70 3.40 -19.27
N PRO A 143 10.41 4.47 -20.05
CA PRO A 143 11.39 5.54 -20.26
C PRO A 143 11.73 6.28 -18.97
N LEU A 144 12.82 7.04 -19.00
CA LEU A 144 13.27 7.83 -17.86
C LEU A 144 12.20 8.85 -17.44
N GLN A 145 11.62 8.65 -16.25
CA GLN A 145 10.49 9.46 -15.76
C GLN A 145 10.90 10.80 -15.14
N GLN A 146 12.18 11.01 -14.82
CA GLN A 146 12.65 12.22 -14.17
C GLN A 146 13.11 13.25 -15.21
N LYS A 147 12.47 14.42 -15.24
CA LYS A 147 12.71 15.47 -16.25
C LYS A 147 14.16 15.93 -16.34
N HIS A 148 14.88 15.95 -15.22
CA HIS A 148 16.28 16.39 -15.21
C HIS A 148 17.23 15.36 -15.84
N TRP A 149 16.88 14.07 -15.87
CA TRP A 149 17.68 13.03 -16.55
C TRP A 149 17.57 13.11 -18.07
N TRP A 150 16.47 13.67 -18.59
CA TRP A 150 16.29 13.85 -20.03
C TRP A 150 17.27 14.84 -20.64
N LYS A 151 17.77 15.83 -19.89
CA LYS A 151 18.74 16.79 -20.44
C LYS A 151 20.01 16.13 -20.92
N ASP A 152 20.42 15.04 -20.28
CA ASP A 152 21.59 14.26 -20.65
C ASP A 152 21.18 13.18 -21.68
N GLY A 153 20.08 12.46 -21.46
CA GLY A 153 19.62 11.41 -22.40
C GLY A 153 19.22 11.91 -23.80
N LEU A 154 18.68 13.12 -23.90
CA LEU A 154 18.31 13.74 -25.19
C LEU A 154 19.51 14.30 -25.97
N ARG A 155 20.67 14.46 -25.31
CA ARG A 155 21.91 14.89 -26.01
C ARG A 155 22.42 13.81 -26.94
N ASP A 156 22.22 12.56 -26.57
CA ASP A 156 22.81 11.41 -27.27
C ASP A 156 21.79 10.67 -28.13
N SER A 157 20.50 11.06 -28.11
CA SER A 157 19.46 10.39 -28.88
C SER A 157 19.28 10.99 -30.28
N GLU A 158 19.46 10.17 -31.32
CA GLU A 158 19.09 10.55 -32.69
C GLU A 158 17.55 10.54 -32.88
N PRO A 159 16.97 11.49 -33.63
CA PRO A 159 17.61 12.62 -34.34
C PRO A 159 17.72 13.89 -33.48
N LEU A 160 17.39 13.82 -32.19
CA LEU A 160 17.29 14.99 -31.31
C LEU A 160 18.66 15.63 -31.03
N ASN A 161 19.74 14.84 -31.08
CA ASN A 161 21.12 15.31 -31.01
C ASN A 161 21.50 16.29 -32.15
N CYS A 162 20.81 16.25 -33.30
CA CYS A 162 21.02 17.19 -34.41
C CYS A 162 20.35 18.55 -34.18
N LEU A 163 19.48 18.68 -33.17
CA LEU A 163 18.76 19.92 -32.89
C LEU A 163 19.60 20.87 -32.01
N PRO A 164 19.54 22.18 -32.26
CA PRO A 164 20.07 23.19 -31.33
C PRO A 164 19.53 22.99 -29.91
N SER A 165 20.33 23.38 -28.91
CA SER A 165 19.96 23.28 -27.49
C SER A 165 18.62 23.95 -27.18
N GLU A 166 18.37 25.10 -27.81
CA GLU A 166 17.17 25.92 -27.62
C GLU A 166 15.92 25.18 -28.11
N THR A 167 16.02 24.46 -29.23
CA THR A 167 14.92 23.65 -29.76
C THR A 167 14.66 22.43 -28.88
N ARG A 168 15.71 21.76 -28.38
CA ARG A 168 15.57 20.65 -27.43
C ARG A 168 14.97 21.09 -26.10
N ASP A 169 15.37 22.26 -25.60
CA ASP A 169 14.83 22.83 -24.38
C ASP A 169 13.37 23.24 -24.55
N ALA A 170 13.00 23.78 -25.73
CA ALA A 170 11.61 24.07 -26.08
C ALA A 170 10.77 22.78 -26.12
N ILE A 171 11.25 21.72 -26.79
CA ILE A 171 10.57 20.41 -26.82
C ILE A 171 10.40 19.88 -25.39
N THR A 172 11.46 19.86 -24.59
CA THR A 172 11.40 19.36 -23.20
C THR A 172 10.45 20.17 -22.31
N ARG A 173 10.22 21.45 -22.63
CA ARG A 173 9.26 22.30 -21.92
C ARG A 173 7.82 21.97 -22.30
N GLU A 174 7.54 21.76 -23.58
CA GLU A 174 6.19 21.53 -24.10
C GLU A 174 5.68 20.08 -23.92
N VAL A 175 6.58 19.10 -23.89
CA VAL A 175 6.16 17.70 -23.66
C VAL A 175 5.72 17.53 -22.20
N GLY A 176 4.50 17.03 -22.00
CA GLY A 176 3.91 16.74 -20.67
C GLY A 176 4.56 15.57 -19.91
N TYR A 177 5.66 15.04 -20.43
CA TYR A 177 6.50 13.99 -19.86
C TYR A 177 7.96 14.27 -20.28
N PRO A 178 8.97 14.06 -19.41
CA PRO A 178 8.92 13.49 -18.07
C PRO A 178 8.52 14.49 -17.00
N TYR A 179 8.19 13.98 -15.82
CA TYR A 179 7.69 14.80 -14.71
C TYR A 179 8.81 15.58 -14.02
N GLY A 180 8.51 16.84 -13.71
CA GLY A 180 9.31 17.65 -12.80
C GLY A 180 9.26 17.12 -11.36
N ILE A 181 10.22 17.51 -10.52
CA ILE A 181 10.23 17.06 -9.12
C ILE A 181 8.99 17.53 -8.35
N ASP A 182 8.48 18.72 -8.66
CA ASP A 182 7.30 19.26 -7.98
C ASP A 182 6.01 18.58 -8.45
N GLU A 183 5.89 18.30 -9.75
CA GLU A 183 4.78 17.48 -10.29
C GLU A 183 4.79 16.07 -9.69
N ALA A 184 5.97 15.43 -9.63
CA ALA A 184 6.11 14.10 -9.05
C ALA A 184 5.76 14.08 -7.54
N ARG A 185 6.02 15.18 -6.83
CA ARG A 185 5.58 15.34 -5.42
C ARG A 185 4.06 15.44 -5.31
N LEU A 186 3.41 16.22 -6.17
CA LEU A 186 1.96 16.34 -6.18
C LEU A 186 1.29 14.99 -6.46
N VAL A 187 1.75 14.27 -7.50
CA VAL A 187 1.24 12.92 -7.82
C VAL A 187 1.42 11.96 -6.64
N ARG A 188 2.56 12.06 -5.92
CA ARG A 188 2.79 11.27 -4.70
C ARG A 188 1.81 11.63 -3.58
N GLU A 189 1.53 12.91 -3.37
CA GLU A 189 0.58 13.37 -2.35
C GLU A 189 -0.84 12.90 -2.66
N ASP A 190 -1.25 12.98 -3.92
CA ASP A 190 -2.54 12.46 -4.41
C ASP A 190 -2.64 10.96 -4.14
N LEU A 191 -1.63 10.18 -4.53
CA LEU A 191 -1.58 8.73 -4.26
C LEU A 191 -1.65 8.40 -2.77
N ILE A 192 -0.96 9.16 -1.91
CA ILE A 192 -1.04 8.96 -0.45
C ILE A 192 -2.45 9.31 0.06
N SER A 193 -3.10 10.32 -0.51
CA SER A 193 -4.45 10.73 -0.13
C SER A 193 -5.49 9.66 -0.51
N GLU A 194 -5.41 9.10 -1.71
CA GLU A 194 -6.27 8.02 -2.19
C GLU A 194 -6.16 6.79 -1.29
N ARG A 195 -4.92 6.41 -0.92
CA ARG A 195 -4.67 5.32 0.03
C ARG A 195 -5.32 5.56 1.38
N LYS A 196 -5.39 6.79 1.88
CA LYS A 196 -6.06 7.09 3.17
C LYS A 196 -7.58 6.95 3.07
N VAL A 197 -8.20 7.38 1.97
CA VAL A 197 -9.65 7.28 1.75
C VAL A 197 -10.09 5.82 1.68
N VAL A 198 -9.36 4.99 0.93
CA VAL A 198 -9.70 3.57 0.82
C VAL A 198 -9.53 2.83 2.15
N ASN A 199 -8.59 3.25 2.99
CA ASN A 199 -8.40 2.68 4.32
C ASN A 199 -9.30 3.30 5.41
N SER A 200 -10.14 4.27 5.04
CA SER A 200 -11.21 4.73 5.92
C SER A 200 -12.28 3.64 6.04
N ASP A 201 -13.17 3.81 7.01
CA ASP A 201 -14.30 2.92 7.25
C ASP A 201 -15.27 2.80 6.05
N ASP A 202 -15.08 3.51 4.93
CA ASP A 202 -15.96 3.45 3.75
C ASP A 202 -15.85 2.14 2.95
N LEU A 203 -14.70 1.46 2.98
CA LEU A 203 -14.62 0.07 2.49
C LEU A 203 -15.49 -0.89 3.30
N ARG A 204 -15.93 -0.52 4.53
CA ARG A 204 -16.92 -1.30 5.29
C ARG A 204 -18.23 -1.41 4.52
N GLN A 205 -18.64 -0.42 3.72
CA GLN A 205 -19.85 -0.52 2.91
C GLN A 205 -19.61 -1.26 1.60
N TRP A 206 -18.46 -1.05 0.97
CA TRP A 206 -18.17 -1.60 -0.36
C TRP A 206 -17.94 -3.12 -0.35
N ALA A 207 -17.21 -3.64 0.65
CA ALA A 207 -17.03 -5.08 0.86
C ALA A 207 -18.28 -5.79 1.42
N GLN A 208 -19.29 -5.02 1.86
CA GLN A 208 -20.58 -5.55 2.31
C GLN A 208 -21.60 -5.66 1.16
N MET A 209 -21.30 -5.16 -0.05
CA MET A 209 -22.21 -5.26 -1.20
C MET A 209 -22.22 -6.69 -1.77
N PRO A 210 -23.37 -7.38 -1.80
CA PRO A 210 -23.46 -8.80 -2.20
C PRO A 210 -23.08 -9.08 -3.66
N ASN A 211 -23.09 -8.06 -4.54
CA ASN A 211 -23.07 -8.26 -6.00
C ASN A 211 -21.80 -7.70 -6.66
N LEU A 212 -20.61 -8.00 -6.12
CA LEU A 212 -19.36 -7.63 -6.80
C LEU A 212 -19.18 -8.34 -8.15
N ARG A 213 -19.75 -9.55 -8.33
CA ARG A 213 -19.67 -10.28 -9.61
C ARG A 213 -20.56 -9.67 -10.70
N ASP A 214 -21.73 -9.14 -10.33
CA ASP A 214 -22.73 -8.71 -11.32
C ASP A 214 -22.51 -7.27 -11.82
N ARG A 215 -21.67 -6.47 -11.14
CA ARG A 215 -21.37 -5.09 -11.55
C ARG A 215 -20.06 -4.89 -12.30
N VAL A 216 -19.18 -5.91 -12.34
CA VAL A 216 -17.98 -5.91 -13.20
C VAL A 216 -18.34 -6.30 -14.64
N GLN A 217 -19.54 -6.85 -14.87
CA GLN A 217 -20.14 -6.98 -16.21
C GLN A 217 -21.05 -5.78 -16.52
N GLY A 218 -20.49 -4.58 -16.53
CA GLY A 218 -21.01 -3.55 -17.43
C GLY A 218 -20.79 -4.01 -18.87
N PRO A 219 -21.64 -3.64 -19.85
CA PRO A 219 -21.46 -4.10 -21.22
C PRO A 219 -20.06 -3.70 -21.67
N LEU A 220 -19.26 -4.69 -22.05
CA LEU A 220 -18.06 -4.47 -22.85
C LEU A 220 -18.55 -3.78 -24.13
N THR A 221 -18.46 -2.46 -24.17
CA THR A 221 -18.55 -1.73 -25.44
C THR A 221 -17.42 -2.28 -26.30
N PRO A 222 -17.72 -2.89 -27.47
CA PRO A 222 -16.69 -3.32 -28.37
C PRO A 222 -15.96 -2.04 -28.80
N TYR A 223 -14.67 -1.94 -28.48
CA TYR A 223 -13.77 -0.99 -29.13
C TYR A 223 -13.59 -1.46 -30.58
N SER A 224 -14.61 -1.20 -31.40
CA SER A 224 -14.50 -1.11 -32.85
C SER A 224 -14.43 0.36 -33.22
N GLU A 225 -13.51 0.67 -34.12
CA GLU A 225 -13.33 1.96 -34.81
C GLU A 225 -12.30 2.92 -34.21
N TRP A 226 -11.04 2.68 -34.55
CA TRP A 226 -10.20 3.71 -35.18
C TRP A 226 -9.47 3.07 -36.36
N LYS A 227 -9.90 3.45 -37.58
CA LYS A 227 -9.10 3.39 -38.81
C LYS A 227 -8.27 4.66 -38.90
#